data_AF-A0A060Y9B7-F1
#
_entry.id   AF-A0A060Y9B7-F1
#
_cell.length_a   1.000
_cell.length_b   1.000
_cell.length_c   1.000
_cell.angle_alpha   90.00
_cell.angle_beta   90.00
_cell.angle_gamma   90.00
#
_symmetry.space_group_name_H-M   'P 1'
#
loop_
_entity.id
_entity.type
_entity.pdbx_description
1 polymer ?
#
loop_
_entity_poly.entity_id
_entity_poly.type
_entity_poly.pdbx_seq_one_letter_code
_entity_poly.pdbx_strand_id
1 'polypeptide(L)'
;MVGFVTLVTTWLTMCFGAVGDMTNQVSEFPTERTFQYQHSLPPLPVPSLEGSLAKYLDAVRPFATEEEYQVTAAVVKRFGEGIGKDLHQKLLQRARTRRNWLEEWWLDAAYLELRYPSQLNVNFGGPAPYLEHCWPPTEGVQLQRTSISMWHTLQYWDLLRTERLDPHKAGNVVLDMDQFRMLFCTCKVPGVTKDTIINYFKTESEGPCPSHVVVMCKGRFFSFDAVCDGHILTPPELLRYSGRWIFRYICVYLHVCKYLCAFVCVCVCVCVCLCVIRIAVIVNIMFSNDIPKR
;
A
#
# COMPACT_ATOMS: atom_id res chain seq x y z
N MET A 1 15.83 -14.68 12.23
CA MET A 1 15.88 -14.89 10.76
C MET A 1 14.88 -15.95 10.27
N VAL A 2 14.65 -17.05 11.01
CA VAL A 2 13.66 -18.08 10.64
C VAL A 2 12.20 -17.59 10.71
N GLY A 3 11.83 -16.76 11.69
CA GLY A 3 10.47 -16.20 11.79
C GLY A 3 10.08 -15.17 10.72
N PHE A 4 11.05 -14.58 10.01
CA PHE A 4 10.80 -13.60 8.94
C PHE A 4 10.38 -14.29 7.64
N VAL A 5 10.86 -15.52 7.40
CA VAL A 5 10.53 -16.30 6.21
C VAL A 5 9.14 -16.94 6.34
N THR A 6 8.78 -17.42 7.54
CA THR A 6 7.47 -18.06 7.79
C THR A 6 6.31 -17.06 7.75
N LEU A 7 6.50 -15.82 8.19
CA LEU A 7 5.45 -14.79 8.16
C LEU A 7 5.21 -14.22 6.75
N VAL A 8 6.26 -14.08 5.93
CA VAL A 8 6.13 -13.64 4.53
C VAL A 8 5.42 -14.70 3.70
N THR A 9 5.65 -15.99 3.95
CA THR A 9 4.91 -17.06 3.27
C THR A 9 3.45 -17.10 3.72
N THR A 10 3.13 -16.97 5.01
CA THR A 10 1.73 -16.91 5.47
C THR A 10 0.97 -15.67 4.94
N TRP A 11 1.65 -14.52 4.80
CA TRP A 11 1.05 -13.29 4.25
C TRP A 11 0.85 -13.36 2.73
N LEU A 12 1.78 -13.96 1.98
CA LEU A 12 1.59 -14.25 0.55
C LEU A 12 0.42 -15.22 0.35
N THR A 13 0.26 -16.22 1.23
CA THR A 13 -0.91 -17.10 1.22
C THR A 13 -2.20 -16.38 1.60
N MET A 14 -2.18 -15.31 2.41
CA MET A 14 -3.38 -14.51 2.70
C MET A 14 -3.73 -13.51 1.59
N CYS A 15 -2.74 -12.88 0.95
CA CYS A 15 -2.96 -11.98 -0.18
C CYS A 15 -3.32 -12.70 -1.49
N PHE A 16 -2.87 -13.95 -1.67
CA PHE A 16 -3.10 -14.72 -2.89
C PHE A 16 -3.94 -16.00 -2.70
N GLY A 17 -4.20 -16.44 -1.46
CA GLY A 17 -5.04 -17.60 -1.16
C GLY A 17 -6.55 -17.29 -1.11
N ALA A 18 -6.96 -16.03 -1.26
CA ALA A 18 -8.36 -15.64 -1.40
C ALA A 18 -8.96 -15.95 -2.79
N VAL A 19 -8.43 -16.97 -3.48
CA VAL A 19 -9.06 -17.56 -4.68
C VAL A 19 -9.76 -18.88 -4.34
N GLY A 20 -9.56 -19.41 -3.12
CA GLY A 20 -10.32 -20.52 -2.58
C GLY A 20 -11.54 -20.02 -1.82
N ASP A 21 -12.72 -20.27 -2.37
CA ASP A 21 -14.05 -20.13 -1.74
C ASP A 21 -14.72 -18.74 -1.78
N MET A 22 -14.95 -18.23 -2.99
CA MET A 22 -15.87 -17.10 -3.25
C MET A 22 -17.36 -17.50 -3.23
N THR A 23 -17.71 -18.71 -2.77
CA THR A 23 -19.07 -19.25 -2.94
C THR A 23 -19.97 -19.20 -1.72
N ASN A 24 -19.51 -18.71 -0.55
CA ASN A 24 -20.32 -18.86 0.66
C ASN A 24 -20.38 -17.67 1.64
N GLN A 25 -20.19 -16.42 1.17
CA GLN A 25 -20.51 -15.23 1.99
C GLN A 25 -21.00 -14.05 1.14
N VAL A 26 -22.15 -14.19 0.48
CA VAL A 26 -22.89 -13.05 -0.06
C VAL A 26 -24.18 -12.88 0.75
N SER A 27 -24.05 -12.25 1.93
CA SER A 27 -25.18 -11.60 2.58
C SER A 27 -25.47 -10.29 1.83
N GLU A 28 -26.71 -10.04 1.44
CA GLU A 28 -27.12 -8.82 0.72
C GLU A 28 -26.83 -7.52 1.50
N PHE A 29 -26.52 -7.63 2.80
CA PHE A 29 -26.05 -6.52 3.62
C PHE A 29 -24.84 -6.95 4.45
N PRO A 30 -23.69 -6.27 4.33
CA PRO A 30 -22.56 -6.51 5.23
C PRO A 30 -22.98 -6.19 6.66
N THR A 31 -22.63 -7.07 7.60
CA THR A 31 -22.79 -6.79 9.04
C THR A 31 -21.88 -5.64 9.50
N GLU A 32 -20.84 -5.34 8.72
CA GLU A 32 -19.78 -4.40 9.03
C GLU A 32 -19.40 -3.61 7.76
N ARG A 33 -19.24 -2.28 7.86
CA ARG A 33 -18.74 -1.46 6.74
C ARG A 33 -17.22 -1.37 6.77
N THR A 34 -16.58 -1.33 5.60
CA THR A 34 -15.12 -1.31 5.43
C THR A 34 -14.40 -0.33 6.36
N PHE A 35 -14.88 0.92 6.47
CA PHE A 35 -14.20 1.98 7.24
C PHE A 35 -14.82 2.26 8.61
N GLN A 36 -15.74 1.42 9.09
CA GLN A 36 -16.55 1.74 10.28
C GLN A 36 -15.73 1.92 11.56
N TYR A 37 -14.57 1.27 11.66
CA TYR A 37 -13.74 1.29 12.86
C TYR A 37 -12.63 2.33 12.84
N GLN A 38 -12.46 3.09 11.74
CA GLN A 38 -11.35 4.03 11.58
C GLN A 38 -11.25 5.04 12.73
N HIS A 39 -12.38 5.50 13.29
CA HIS A 39 -12.41 6.43 14.42
C HIS A 39 -12.12 5.78 15.78
N SER A 40 -12.29 4.46 15.90
CA SER A 40 -12.09 3.70 17.14
C SER A 40 -10.67 3.16 17.31
N LEU A 41 -9.85 3.22 16.26
CA LEU A 41 -8.45 2.77 16.33
C LEU A 41 -7.64 3.59 17.34
N PRO A 42 -6.76 2.96 18.14
CA PRO A 42 -5.90 3.67 19.06
C PRO A 42 -4.89 4.54 18.29
N PRO A 43 -4.48 5.70 18.84
CA PRO A 43 -3.41 6.49 18.25
C PRO A 43 -2.08 5.74 18.28
N LEU A 44 -1.18 6.06 17.34
CA LEU A 44 0.17 5.47 17.30
C LEU A 44 0.94 5.87 18.57
N PRO A 45 1.38 4.90 19.40
CA PRO A 45 2.10 5.22 20.62
C PRO A 45 3.48 5.81 20.31
N VAL A 46 4.03 6.56 21.28
CA VAL A 46 5.44 6.95 21.30
C VAL A 46 6.16 6.01 22.28
N PRO A 47 7.09 5.16 21.82
CA PRO A 47 7.85 4.28 22.70
C PRO A 47 8.73 5.05 23.68
N SER A 48 9.13 4.43 24.80
CA SER A 48 10.07 5.08 25.72
C SER A 48 11.42 5.33 25.06
N LEU A 49 12.04 6.48 25.39
CA LEU A 49 13.38 6.82 24.92
C LEU A 49 14.39 5.73 25.31
N GLU A 50 14.43 5.36 26.59
CA GLU A 50 15.33 4.31 27.11
C GLU A 50 15.15 2.97 26.39
N GLY A 51 13.89 2.50 26.24
CA GLY A 51 13.61 1.23 25.57
C GLY A 51 14.01 1.25 24.10
N SER A 52 13.87 2.39 23.42
CA SER A 52 14.30 2.55 22.02
C SER A 52 15.82 2.56 21.89
N LEU A 53 16.53 3.25 22.79
CA LEU A 53 18.00 3.30 22.80
C LEU A 53 18.62 1.94 23.13
N ALA A 54 18.03 1.18 24.07
CA ALA A 54 18.47 -0.17 24.40
C ALA A 54 18.32 -1.13 23.20
N LYS A 55 17.17 -1.10 22.52
CA LYS A 55 16.94 -1.90 21.30
C LYS A 55 17.85 -1.50 20.15
N TYR A 56 18.16 -0.21 20.02
CA TYR A 56 19.15 0.26 19.05
C TYR A 56 20.54 -0.34 19.32
N LEU A 57 21.02 -0.32 20.56
CA LEU A 57 22.31 -0.91 20.92
C LEU A 57 22.34 -2.42 20.65
N ASP A 58 21.27 -3.15 21.00
CA ASP A 58 21.16 -4.57 20.69
C ASP A 58 21.21 -4.84 19.18
N ALA A 59 20.52 -4.02 18.38
CA ALA A 59 20.45 -4.17 16.93
C ALA A 59 21.78 -3.87 16.21
N VAL A 60 22.60 -2.94 16.70
CA VAL A 60 23.89 -2.61 16.06
C VAL A 60 25.01 -3.58 16.46
N ARG A 61 24.87 -4.26 17.60
CA ARG A 61 25.90 -5.15 18.16
C ARG A 61 26.43 -6.21 17.18
N PRO A 62 25.62 -6.88 16.35
CA PRO A 62 26.12 -7.90 15.42
C PRO A 62 27.00 -7.35 14.29
N PHE A 63 27.03 -6.04 14.09
CA PHE A 63 27.69 -5.39 12.96
C PHE A 63 28.89 -4.54 13.35
N ALA A 64 29.10 -4.32 14.66
CA ALA A 64 30.14 -3.46 15.19
C ALA A 64 31.29 -4.30 15.78
N THR A 65 32.53 -3.83 15.64
CA THR A 65 33.61 -4.33 16.51
C THR A 65 33.37 -3.90 17.96
N GLU A 66 34.10 -4.49 18.90
CA GLU A 66 33.97 -4.11 20.32
C GLU A 66 34.30 -2.62 20.51
N GLU A 67 35.34 -2.12 19.85
CA GLU A 67 35.73 -0.70 19.91
C GLU A 67 34.64 0.22 19.37
N GLU A 68 34.06 -0.11 18.21
CA GLU A 68 32.97 0.64 17.59
C GLU A 68 31.70 0.62 18.46
N TYR A 69 31.40 -0.53 19.06
CA TYR A 69 30.26 -0.69 19.97
C TYR A 69 30.43 0.17 21.22
N GLN A 70 31.61 0.19 21.84
CA GLN A 70 31.87 1.03 23.01
C GLN A 70 31.73 2.53 22.69
N VAL A 71 32.22 2.97 21.54
CA VAL A 71 32.02 4.35 21.05
C VAL A 71 30.52 4.63 20.87
N THR A 72 29.78 3.72 20.25
CA THR A 72 28.34 3.85 20.01
C THR A 72 27.55 3.90 21.33
N ALA A 73 27.88 3.03 22.29
CA ALA A 73 27.28 3.02 23.62
C ALA A 73 27.50 4.34 24.36
N ALA A 74 28.70 4.92 24.28
CA ALA A 74 28.99 6.23 24.86
C ALA A 74 28.19 7.36 24.20
N VAL A 75 28.02 7.33 22.86
CA VAL A 75 27.16 8.28 22.14
C VAL A 75 25.70 8.15 22.57
N VAL A 76 25.17 6.93 22.59
CA VAL A 76 23.78 6.64 22.99
C VAL A 76 23.51 7.10 24.42
N LYS A 77 24.44 6.85 25.35
CA LYS A 77 24.34 7.31 26.74
C LYS A 77 24.26 8.84 26.81
N ARG A 78 25.20 9.55 26.16
CA ARG A 78 25.20 11.03 26.12
C ARG A 78 23.93 11.59 25.50
N PHE A 79 23.42 10.96 24.44
CA PHE A 79 22.17 11.36 23.81
C PHE A 79 20.97 11.18 24.75
N GLY A 80 20.84 10.00 25.37
CA GLY A 80 19.76 9.67 26.28
C GLY A 80 19.78 10.50 27.57
N GLU A 81 20.95 10.91 28.04
CA GLU A 81 21.08 11.77 29.22
C GLU A 81 20.95 13.27 28.90
N GLY A 82 21.26 13.68 27.67
CA GLY A 82 21.24 15.06 27.17
C GLY A 82 20.11 15.37 26.18
N ILE A 83 20.46 15.88 24.99
CA ILE A 83 19.52 16.46 24.00
C ILE A 83 18.40 15.50 23.57
N GLY A 84 18.62 14.18 23.65
CA GLY A 84 17.61 13.18 23.32
C GLY A 84 16.35 13.30 24.17
N LYS A 85 16.47 13.72 25.44
CA LYS A 85 15.31 13.98 26.31
C LYS A 85 14.45 15.11 25.76
N ASP A 86 15.05 16.23 25.37
CA ASP A 86 14.33 17.39 24.85
C ASP A 86 13.64 17.07 23.52
N LEU A 87 14.33 16.36 22.63
CA LEU A 87 13.76 15.90 21.36
C LEU A 87 12.60 14.92 21.59
N HIS A 88 12.75 14.00 22.55
CA HIS A 88 11.69 13.06 22.89
C HIS A 88 10.47 13.76 23.51
N GLN A 89 10.66 14.78 24.34
CA GLN A 89 9.56 15.61 24.86
C GLN A 89 8.81 16.35 23.74
N LYS A 90 9.54 16.89 22.76
CA LYS A 90 8.91 17.49 21.57
C LYS A 90 8.11 16.48 20.76
N LEU A 91 8.62 15.24 20.64
CA LEU A 91 7.91 14.14 19.99
C LEU A 91 6.62 13.77 20.72
N LEU A 92 6.65 13.65 22.05
CA LEU A 92 5.47 13.42 22.87
C LEU A 92 4.45 14.55 22.71
N GLN A 93 4.90 15.81 22.69
CA GLN A 93 4.02 16.96 22.44
C GLN A 93 3.38 16.91 21.05
N ARG A 94 4.12 16.50 20.01
CA ARG A 94 3.56 16.29 18.66
C ARG A 94 2.46 15.22 18.69
N ALA A 95 2.69 14.10 19.37
CA ALA A 95 1.75 12.99 19.46
C ALA A 95 0.44 13.33 20.19
N ARG A 96 0.44 14.31 21.10
CA ARG A 96 -0.79 14.77 21.77
C ARG A 96 -1.85 15.37 20.82
N THR A 97 -1.42 15.86 19.66
CA THR A 97 -2.29 16.59 18.71
C THR A 97 -2.60 15.80 17.45
N ARG A 98 -2.12 14.56 17.34
CA ARG A 98 -2.23 13.73 16.12
C ARG A 98 -2.55 12.29 16.48
N ARG A 99 -3.48 11.66 15.74
CA ARG A 99 -3.75 10.21 15.90
C ARG A 99 -2.56 9.37 15.45
N ASN A 100 -1.87 9.79 14.40
CA ASN A 100 -0.61 9.21 13.97
C ASN A 100 0.44 10.33 13.87
N TRP A 101 1.40 10.35 14.78
CA TRP A 101 2.43 11.40 14.82
C TRP A 101 3.48 11.25 13.70
N LEU A 102 3.60 10.05 13.12
CA LEU A 102 4.63 9.65 12.18
C LEU A 102 4.18 9.73 10.71
N GLU A 103 2.89 9.57 10.44
CA GLU A 103 2.30 9.46 9.10
C GLU A 103 2.87 10.46 8.07
N GLU A 104 2.71 11.76 8.34
CA GLU A 104 3.19 12.85 7.47
C GLU A 104 4.70 12.79 7.25
N TRP A 105 5.47 12.63 8.33
CA TRP A 105 6.93 12.60 8.27
C TRP A 105 7.46 11.38 7.53
N TRP A 106 6.82 10.23 7.72
CA TRP A 106 7.18 9.00 7.02
C TRP A 106 6.89 9.12 5.53
N LEU A 107 5.70 9.59 5.16
CA LEU A 107 5.32 9.76 3.76
C LEU A 107 6.28 10.71 3.04
N ASP A 108 6.57 11.86 3.65
CA ASP A 108 7.48 12.85 3.09
C ASP A 108 8.90 12.29 2.96
N ALA A 109 9.52 11.89 4.07
CA ALA A 109 10.94 11.51 4.08
C ALA A 109 11.23 10.21 3.33
N ALA A 110 10.34 9.22 3.40
CA ALA A 110 10.57 7.90 2.80
C ALA A 110 10.10 7.80 1.35
N TYR A 111 9.31 8.75 0.83
CA TYR A 111 8.77 8.67 -0.53
C TYR A 111 8.78 10.00 -1.28
N LEU A 112 8.17 11.05 -0.71
CA LEU A 112 7.85 12.25 -1.47
C LEU A 112 9.02 13.22 -1.61
N GLU A 113 10.00 13.18 -0.72
CA GLU A 113 11.20 14.03 -0.79
C GLU A 113 12.35 13.33 -1.51
N LEU A 114 12.28 12.01 -1.71
CA LEU A 114 13.28 11.27 -2.48
C LEU A 114 13.30 11.73 -3.93
N ARG A 115 14.49 12.05 -4.44
CA ARG A 115 14.67 12.63 -5.78
C ARG A 115 15.21 11.64 -6.82
N TYR A 116 15.60 10.43 -6.42
CA TYR A 116 15.99 9.40 -7.40
C TYR A 116 14.75 8.81 -8.09
N PRO A 117 14.88 8.21 -9.30
CA PRO A 117 13.74 7.70 -10.05
C PRO A 117 12.93 6.66 -9.26
N SER A 118 11.74 7.05 -8.78
CA SER A 118 10.96 6.21 -7.88
C SER A 118 10.34 4.99 -8.56
N GLN A 119 10.07 5.07 -9.87
CA GLN A 119 9.43 3.99 -10.62
C GLN A 119 10.21 2.67 -10.58
N LEU A 120 11.55 2.73 -10.54
CA LEU A 120 12.39 1.53 -10.47
C LEU A 120 12.79 1.21 -9.03
N ASN A 121 13.16 2.24 -8.27
CA ASN A 121 13.86 2.06 -6.99
C ASN A 121 12.92 2.01 -5.78
N VAL A 122 11.66 2.41 -5.93
CA VAL A 122 10.69 2.51 -4.83
C VAL A 122 9.42 1.74 -5.13
N ASN A 123 8.93 1.78 -6.38
CA ASN A 123 7.75 1.03 -6.73
C ASN A 123 8.01 -0.48 -6.58
N PHE A 124 7.01 -1.20 -6.11
CA PHE A 124 7.03 -2.66 -6.16
C PHE A 124 6.19 -3.16 -7.32
N GLY A 125 6.57 -4.33 -7.82
CA GLY A 125 5.81 -5.09 -8.80
C GLY A 125 5.66 -6.52 -8.32
N GLY A 126 4.53 -7.13 -8.64
CA GLY A 126 4.30 -8.55 -8.42
C GLY A 126 3.63 -9.13 -9.67
N PRO A 127 4.10 -10.28 -10.18
CA PRO A 127 3.33 -11.01 -11.18
C PRO A 127 2.03 -11.45 -10.51
N ALA A 128 0.95 -11.43 -11.27
CA ALA A 128 -0.31 -11.91 -10.74
C ALA A 128 -0.40 -13.44 -10.88
N PRO A 129 -1.02 -14.13 -9.90
CA PRO A 129 -0.84 -15.57 -9.67
C PRO A 129 -1.61 -16.45 -10.66
N TYR A 130 -2.26 -15.89 -11.67
CA TYR A 130 -3.07 -16.65 -12.63
C TYR A 130 -2.23 -17.43 -13.65
N LEU A 131 -0.94 -17.12 -13.79
CA LEU A 131 -0.03 -17.79 -14.73
C LEU A 131 0.16 -19.29 -14.40
N GLU A 132 0.05 -19.66 -13.14
CA GLU A 132 0.27 -21.05 -12.66
C GLU A 132 -0.95 -21.95 -12.83
N HIS A 133 -2.11 -21.37 -13.16
CA HIS A 133 -3.38 -22.08 -13.19
C HIS A 133 -4.19 -21.76 -14.45
N CYS A 134 -4.99 -20.71 -14.40
CA CYS A 134 -6.03 -20.48 -15.39
C CYS A 134 -5.53 -19.78 -16.66
N TRP A 135 -4.44 -19.00 -16.60
CA TRP A 135 -3.94 -18.19 -17.71
C TRP A 135 -2.45 -18.42 -17.99
N PRO A 136 -2.06 -19.61 -18.46
CA PRO A 136 -0.68 -19.85 -18.91
C PRO A 136 -0.30 -18.88 -20.05
N PRO A 137 1.00 -18.63 -20.31
CA PRO A 137 1.43 -17.78 -21.42
C PRO A 137 0.82 -18.26 -22.75
N THR A 138 0.10 -17.36 -23.43
CA THR A 138 -0.60 -17.68 -24.68
C THR A 138 -0.68 -16.42 -25.53
N GLU A 139 -0.35 -16.53 -26.81
CA GLU A 139 -0.43 -15.41 -27.75
C GLU A 139 -1.89 -15.10 -28.15
N GLY A 140 -2.16 -13.87 -28.58
CA GLY A 140 -3.47 -13.47 -29.10
C GLY A 140 -4.59 -13.29 -28.06
N VAL A 141 -4.41 -13.75 -26.82
CA VAL A 141 -5.44 -13.67 -25.76
C VAL A 141 -5.29 -12.46 -24.83
N GLN A 142 -4.31 -11.59 -25.07
CA GLN A 142 -4.02 -10.43 -24.21
C GLN A 142 -5.26 -9.57 -23.99
N LEU A 143 -5.95 -9.16 -25.05
CA LEU A 143 -7.12 -8.27 -24.94
C LEU A 143 -8.29 -8.90 -24.16
N GLN A 144 -8.53 -10.19 -24.38
CA GLN A 144 -9.58 -10.93 -23.68
C GLN A 144 -9.27 -11.06 -22.19
N ARG A 145 -8.02 -11.41 -21.85
CA ARG A 145 -7.59 -11.49 -20.44
C ARG A 145 -7.58 -10.13 -19.78
N THR A 146 -7.12 -9.08 -20.46
CA THR A 146 -7.16 -7.70 -19.96
C THR A 146 -8.58 -7.24 -19.68
N SER A 147 -9.57 -7.53 -20.54
CA SER A 147 -10.95 -7.12 -20.28
C SER A 147 -11.53 -7.83 -19.05
N ILE A 148 -11.20 -9.10 -18.85
CA ILE A 148 -11.58 -9.86 -17.64
C ILE A 148 -10.86 -9.31 -16.40
N SER A 149 -9.56 -9.03 -16.47
CA SER A 149 -8.80 -8.44 -15.35
C SER A 149 -9.35 -7.07 -14.97
N MET A 150 -9.59 -6.21 -15.96
CA MET A 150 -10.19 -4.89 -15.74
C MET A 150 -11.55 -4.99 -15.07
N TRP A 151 -12.40 -5.92 -15.52
CA TRP A 151 -13.70 -6.16 -14.90
C TRP A 151 -13.56 -6.54 -13.43
N HIS A 152 -12.72 -7.54 -13.08
CA HIS A 152 -12.50 -7.90 -11.67
C HIS A 152 -11.91 -6.76 -10.83
N THR A 153 -11.01 -5.96 -11.41
CA THR A 153 -10.48 -4.76 -10.74
C THR A 153 -11.58 -3.73 -10.44
N LEU A 154 -12.51 -3.52 -11.38
CA LEU A 154 -13.65 -2.63 -11.20
C LEU A 154 -14.65 -3.17 -10.18
N GLN A 155 -14.89 -4.49 -10.15
CA GLN A 155 -15.68 -5.11 -9.09
C GLN A 155 -15.07 -4.85 -7.70
N TYR A 156 -13.73 -4.88 -7.59
CA TYR A 156 -13.06 -4.56 -6.32
C TYR A 156 -13.14 -3.06 -5.97
N TRP A 157 -13.07 -2.17 -6.96
CA TRP A 157 -13.35 -0.75 -6.77
C TRP A 157 -14.76 -0.51 -6.24
N ASP A 158 -15.76 -1.21 -6.79
CA ASP A 158 -17.15 -1.13 -6.32
C ASP A 158 -17.30 -1.66 -4.90
N LEU A 159 -16.67 -2.79 -4.56
CA LEU A 159 -16.67 -3.32 -3.19
C LEU A 159 -16.13 -2.30 -2.18
N LEU A 160 -15.04 -1.59 -2.50
CA LEU A 160 -14.52 -0.53 -1.65
C LEU A 160 -15.44 0.69 -1.61
N ARG A 161 -15.98 1.11 -2.76
CA ARG A 161 -16.83 2.29 -2.88
C ARG A 161 -18.15 2.11 -2.12
N THR A 162 -18.73 0.92 -2.16
CA THR A 162 -19.95 0.52 -1.44
C THR A 162 -19.67 0.07 0.00
N GLU A 163 -18.41 0.15 0.46
CA GLU A 163 -17.96 -0.27 1.80
C GLU A 163 -18.32 -1.73 2.15
N ARG A 164 -18.36 -2.62 1.15
CA ARG A 164 -18.65 -4.05 1.27
C ARG A 164 -17.41 -4.93 1.42
N LEU A 165 -16.22 -4.34 1.45
CA LEU A 165 -15.01 -5.08 1.82
C LEU A 165 -14.97 -5.23 3.35
N ASP A 166 -14.85 -6.45 3.84
CA ASP A 166 -14.81 -6.70 5.29
C ASP A 166 -13.62 -5.99 5.95
N PRO A 167 -13.80 -5.36 7.12
CA PRO A 167 -12.71 -4.81 7.89
C PRO A 167 -11.68 -5.89 8.24
N HIS A 168 -10.41 -5.61 7.97
CA HIS A 168 -9.34 -6.54 8.28
C HIS A 168 -9.14 -6.68 9.79
N LYS A 169 -8.93 -7.91 10.25
CA LYS A 169 -8.76 -8.25 11.67
C LYS A 169 -7.59 -9.22 11.86
N ALA A 170 -6.82 -9.03 12.93
CA ALA A 170 -5.84 -9.99 13.44
C ALA A 170 -6.40 -10.61 14.72
N GLY A 171 -6.97 -11.81 14.61
CA GLY A 171 -7.84 -12.34 15.66
C GLY A 171 -9.06 -11.43 15.84
N ASN A 172 -9.27 -10.92 17.06
CA ASN A 172 -10.35 -9.97 17.34
C ASN A 172 -9.93 -8.50 17.24
N VAL A 173 -8.68 -8.21 16.89
CA VAL A 173 -8.17 -6.84 16.79
C VAL A 173 -8.40 -6.31 15.39
N VAL A 174 -9.17 -5.24 15.27
CA VAL A 174 -9.41 -4.55 14.00
C VAL A 174 -8.14 -3.80 13.55
N LEU A 175 -7.86 -3.86 12.26
CA LEU A 175 -6.74 -3.18 11.61
C LEU A 175 -7.20 -1.92 10.86
N ASP A 176 -6.25 -1.02 10.63
CA ASP A 176 -6.47 0.17 9.82
C ASP A 176 -6.79 -0.19 8.35
N MET A 177 -7.85 0.42 7.82
CA MET A 177 -8.31 0.24 6.45
C MET A 177 -8.03 1.47 5.56
N ASP A 178 -7.41 2.54 6.07
CA ASP A 178 -7.28 3.82 5.35
C ASP A 178 -6.52 3.68 4.02
N GLN A 179 -5.55 2.78 3.99
CA GLN A 179 -4.75 2.46 2.80
C GLN A 179 -5.58 2.01 1.60
N PHE A 180 -6.74 1.40 1.81
CA PHE A 180 -7.62 1.01 0.71
C PHE A 180 -8.16 2.22 -0.05
N ARG A 181 -8.25 3.40 0.58
CA ARG A 181 -8.61 4.65 -0.09
C ARG A 181 -7.57 5.09 -1.11
N MET A 182 -6.33 4.61 -0.99
CA MET A 182 -5.24 5.00 -1.88
C MET A 182 -5.13 4.07 -3.10
N LEU A 183 -5.89 2.96 -3.16
CA LEU A 183 -5.77 1.97 -4.23
C LEU A 183 -6.25 2.49 -5.58
N PHE A 184 -7.38 3.20 -5.58
CA PHE A 184 -8.02 3.70 -6.79
C PHE A 184 -7.98 5.22 -6.85
N CYS A 185 -8.11 5.76 -8.06
CA CYS A 185 -8.26 7.21 -8.30
C CYS A 185 -7.19 8.07 -7.61
N THR A 186 -5.99 7.50 -7.41
CA THR A 186 -4.91 8.12 -6.67
C THR A 186 -3.67 8.19 -7.55
N CYS A 187 -2.99 9.33 -7.54
CA CYS A 187 -1.81 9.56 -8.35
C CYS A 187 -0.78 10.41 -7.61
N LYS A 188 0.50 10.09 -7.80
CA LYS A 188 1.60 10.96 -7.37
C LYS A 188 1.87 12.02 -8.42
N VAL A 189 1.92 13.28 -8.01
CA VAL A 189 2.29 14.43 -8.83
C VAL A 189 3.70 14.87 -8.45
N PRO A 190 4.66 14.86 -9.39
CA PRO A 190 6.02 15.31 -9.14
C PRO A 190 6.07 16.79 -8.76
N GLY A 191 6.88 17.13 -7.76
CA GLY A 191 7.21 18.51 -7.42
C GLY A 191 8.71 18.75 -7.48
N VAL A 192 9.13 20.02 -7.40
CA VAL A 192 10.55 20.39 -7.52
C VAL A 192 11.37 19.78 -6.38
N THR A 193 10.96 20.02 -5.14
CA THR A 193 11.64 19.51 -3.94
C THR A 193 10.90 18.35 -3.30
N LYS A 194 9.57 18.33 -3.44
CA LYS A 194 8.70 17.33 -2.82
C LYS A 194 7.54 16.99 -3.75
N ASP A 195 7.30 15.71 -3.97
CA ASP A 195 6.12 15.23 -4.70
C ASP A 195 4.86 15.35 -3.84
N THR A 196 3.69 15.17 -4.44
CA THR A 196 2.41 15.15 -3.72
C THR A 196 1.59 13.95 -4.13
N ILE A 197 0.75 13.43 -3.24
CA ILE A 197 -0.26 12.42 -3.56
C ILE A 197 -1.60 13.15 -3.72
N ILE A 198 -2.27 12.91 -4.85
CA ILE A 198 -3.63 13.35 -5.08
C ILE A 198 -4.53 12.12 -5.08
N ASN A 199 -5.50 12.09 -4.16
CA ASN A 199 -6.49 11.04 -4.06
C ASN A 199 -7.89 11.61 -4.36
N TYR A 200 -8.58 11.01 -5.32
CA TYR A 200 -9.95 11.35 -5.71
C TYR A 200 -10.97 10.26 -5.36
N PHE A 201 -10.54 9.15 -4.77
CA PHE A 201 -11.43 8.08 -4.34
C PHE A 201 -12.35 8.57 -3.22
N LYS A 202 -13.62 8.20 -3.34
CA LYS A 202 -14.67 8.44 -2.36
C LYS A 202 -15.61 7.25 -2.31
N THR A 203 -16.06 6.89 -1.12
CA THR A 203 -17.18 5.94 -0.96
C THR A 203 -18.47 6.57 -1.48
N GLU A 204 -19.53 5.78 -1.65
CA GLU A 204 -20.85 6.31 -1.99
C GLU A 204 -21.36 7.29 -0.93
N SER A 205 -21.09 6.99 0.34
CA SER A 205 -21.44 7.83 1.49
C SER A 205 -20.71 9.18 1.50
N GLU A 206 -19.57 9.30 0.82
CA GLU A 206 -18.74 10.50 0.72
C GLU A 206 -18.97 11.31 -0.56
N GLY A 207 -19.59 10.72 -1.58
CA GLY A 207 -20.02 11.40 -2.81
C GLY A 207 -19.49 10.79 -4.11
N PRO A 208 -19.34 11.59 -5.18
CA PRO A 208 -18.94 11.09 -6.49
C PRO A 208 -17.47 10.67 -6.51
N CYS A 209 -17.17 9.57 -7.20
CA CYS A 209 -15.83 9.04 -7.43
C CYS A 209 -15.60 8.86 -8.94
N PRO A 210 -14.41 9.15 -9.49
CA PRO A 210 -14.11 8.84 -10.88
C PRO A 210 -14.29 7.36 -11.18
N SER A 211 -14.90 7.05 -12.32
CA SER A 211 -15.17 5.69 -12.80
C SER A 211 -14.56 5.39 -14.18
N HIS A 212 -13.79 6.33 -14.73
CA HIS A 212 -13.08 6.14 -15.99
C HIS A 212 -11.78 5.35 -15.79
N VAL A 213 -11.39 4.62 -16.83
CA VAL A 213 -10.09 3.94 -16.90
C VAL A 213 -9.22 4.64 -17.94
N VAL A 214 -7.93 4.75 -17.64
CA VAL A 214 -6.91 5.21 -18.59
C VAL A 214 -6.15 4.01 -19.14
N VAL A 215 -6.18 3.85 -20.47
CA VAL A 215 -5.44 2.81 -21.20
C VAL A 215 -4.28 3.45 -21.94
N MET A 216 -3.11 2.82 -21.82
CA MET A 216 -1.89 3.27 -22.48
C MET A 216 -1.45 2.25 -23.51
N CYS A 217 -1.26 2.70 -24.75
CA CYS A 217 -0.84 1.84 -25.84
C CYS A 217 0.09 2.62 -26.78
N LYS A 218 1.31 2.11 -26.99
CA LYS A 218 2.31 2.70 -27.91
C LYS A 218 2.51 4.20 -27.72
N GLY A 219 2.71 4.64 -26.48
CA GLY A 219 2.94 6.04 -26.14
C GLY A 219 1.71 6.96 -26.25
N ARG A 220 0.51 6.40 -26.45
CA ARG A 220 -0.76 7.13 -26.49
C ARG A 220 -1.63 6.78 -25.30
N PHE A 221 -2.42 7.75 -24.86
CA PHE A 221 -3.34 7.65 -23.74
C PHE A 221 -4.78 7.71 -24.26
N PHE A 222 -5.62 6.85 -23.74
CA PHE A 222 -7.04 6.81 -24.02
C PHE A 222 -7.79 6.71 -22.69
N SER A 223 -8.95 7.35 -22.59
CA SER A 223 -9.82 7.21 -21.44
C SER A 223 -11.24 6.90 -21.88
N PHE A 224 -11.94 6.12 -21.08
CA PHE A 224 -13.37 5.87 -21.24
C PHE A 224 -13.99 5.57 -19.88
N ASP A 225 -15.26 5.90 -19.71
CA ASP A 225 -16.00 5.55 -18.51
C ASP A 225 -16.25 4.05 -18.44
N ALA A 226 -15.84 3.42 -17.34
CA ALA A 226 -16.02 1.99 -17.15
C ALA A 226 -17.33 1.63 -16.43
N VAL A 227 -18.12 2.65 -16.10
CA VAL A 227 -19.47 2.55 -15.52
C VAL A 227 -20.44 3.32 -16.42
N CYS A 228 -21.51 2.67 -16.85
CA CYS A 228 -22.59 3.25 -17.64
C CYS A 228 -23.91 3.00 -16.92
N ASP A 229 -24.72 4.04 -16.70
CA ASP A 229 -26.01 3.96 -16.01
C ASP A 229 -25.94 3.23 -14.65
N GLY A 230 -24.85 3.43 -13.90
CA GLY A 230 -24.63 2.81 -12.59
C GLY A 230 -24.10 1.36 -12.65
N HIS A 231 -23.91 0.80 -13.84
CA HIS A 231 -23.41 -0.57 -14.02
C HIS A 231 -21.99 -0.59 -14.55
N ILE A 232 -21.14 -1.43 -13.96
CA ILE A 232 -19.80 -1.72 -14.48
C ILE A 232 -19.93 -2.42 -15.83
N LEU A 233 -19.20 -1.93 -16.83
CA LEU A 233 -19.13 -2.56 -18.15
C LEU A 233 -18.65 -4.01 -18.05
N THR A 234 -19.34 -4.91 -18.75
CA THR A 234 -19.02 -6.34 -18.78
C THR A 234 -17.72 -6.61 -19.57
N PRO A 235 -17.06 -7.78 -19.38
CA PRO A 235 -15.85 -8.11 -20.12
C PRO A 235 -15.98 -8.03 -21.67
N PRO A 236 -17.11 -8.42 -22.31
CA PRO A 236 -17.31 -8.19 -23.74
C PRO A 236 -17.38 -6.71 -24.14
N GLU A 237 -18.00 -5.86 -23.31
CA GLU A 237 -18.09 -4.41 -23.57
C GLU A 237 -16.73 -3.74 -23.40
N LEU A 238 -16.02 -4.04 -22.32
CA LEU A 238 -14.65 -3.60 -22.09
C LEU A 238 -13.74 -4.04 -23.25
N LEU A 239 -13.88 -5.29 -23.71
CA LEU A 239 -13.14 -5.79 -24.87
C LEU A 239 -13.48 -5.01 -26.15
N ARG A 240 -14.74 -4.62 -26.38
CA ARG A 240 -15.12 -3.78 -27.53
C ARG A 240 -14.49 -2.39 -27.46
N TYR A 241 -14.43 -1.78 -26.27
CA TYR A 241 -13.71 -0.52 -26.08
C TYR A 241 -12.22 -0.72 -26.34
N SER A 242 -11.56 -1.68 -25.70
CA SER A 242 -10.14 -2.00 -25.92
C SER A 242 -9.84 -2.32 -27.39
N GLY A 243 -10.68 -3.13 -28.04
CA GLY A 243 -10.53 -3.56 -29.43
C GLY A 243 -10.66 -2.41 -30.43
N ARG A 244 -11.59 -1.47 -30.22
CA ARG A 244 -11.75 -0.28 -31.08
C ARG A 244 -10.50 0.62 -31.11
N TRP A 245 -9.76 0.70 -30.00
CA TRP A 245 -8.54 1.51 -29.91
C TRP A 245 -7.27 0.73 -30.29
N ILE A 246 -7.23 -0.57 -30.00
CA ILE A 246 -6.01 -1.39 -30.10
C ILE A 246 -5.86 -2.10 -31.46
N PHE A 247 -6.93 -2.35 -32.23
CA PHE A 247 -6.80 -2.98 -33.56
C PHE A 247 -6.00 -2.16 -34.58
N ARG A 248 -5.75 -0.87 -34.31
CA ARG A 248 -4.92 -0.03 -35.18
C ARG A 248 -3.47 0.09 -34.71
N TYR A 249 -3.15 -0.36 -33.49
CA TYR A 249 -1.85 -0.15 -32.86
C TYR A 249 -1.52 -1.32 -31.89
N ILE A 250 -0.73 -2.30 -32.35
CA ILE A 250 -0.19 -3.45 -31.58
C ILE A 250 0.29 -3.05 -30.16
N CYS A 251 -0.15 -3.73 -29.11
CA CYS A 251 0.28 -3.49 -27.72
C CYS A 251 1.74 -3.88 -27.48
N VAL A 252 2.50 -3.01 -26.81
CA VAL A 252 3.76 -3.33 -26.11
C VAL A 252 3.74 -2.57 -24.79
N TYR A 253 4.07 -3.27 -23.68
CA TYR A 253 4.34 -2.66 -22.39
C TYR A 253 5.85 -2.53 -22.17
N LEU A 254 6.23 -1.41 -21.54
CA LEU A 254 7.51 -0.99 -20.99
C LEU A 254 8.74 -0.91 -21.92
N HIS A 255 9.14 0.32 -22.26
CA HIS A 255 10.56 0.67 -22.20
C HIS A 255 10.78 2.10 -21.67
N VAL A 256 11.79 2.16 -20.79
CA VAL A 256 12.44 3.25 -20.07
C VAL A 256 12.36 4.63 -20.75
N CYS A 257 11.76 5.60 -20.07
CA CYS A 257 12.01 7.01 -20.36
C CYS A 257 12.90 7.61 -19.27
N LYS A 258 14.13 7.95 -19.66
CA LYS A 258 15.08 8.74 -18.88
C LYS A 258 14.56 10.18 -18.85
N TYR A 259 14.27 10.67 -17.65
CA TYR A 259 13.94 12.05 -17.30
C TYR A 259 12.59 12.58 -17.76
N LEU A 260 11.87 13.14 -16.78
CA LEU A 260 10.75 14.07 -16.87
C LEU A 260 9.61 13.73 -17.86
N CYS A 261 8.42 13.50 -17.30
CA CYS A 261 7.13 13.34 -18.01
C CYS A 261 6.86 11.96 -18.64
N ALA A 262 6.47 10.99 -17.81
CA ALA A 262 5.54 9.94 -18.23
C ALA A 262 4.80 9.38 -17.01
N PHE A 263 3.64 9.97 -16.71
CA PHE A 263 2.67 9.48 -15.74
C PHE A 263 2.18 8.09 -16.14
N VAL A 264 2.34 7.09 -15.27
CA VAL A 264 1.48 5.89 -15.29
C VAL A 264 1.09 5.49 -13.87
N CYS A 265 -0.22 5.45 -13.69
CA CYS A 265 -0.99 5.66 -12.48
C CYS A 265 -1.48 4.35 -11.82
N VAL A 266 -0.80 3.22 -12.05
CA VAL A 266 -1.31 1.91 -11.59
C VAL A 266 -0.37 1.21 -10.60
N CYS A 267 0.93 1.54 -10.59
CA CYS A 267 1.89 0.87 -9.68
C CYS A 267 2.23 1.68 -8.42
N VAL A 268 1.88 2.96 -8.34
CA VAL A 268 2.32 3.82 -7.21
C VAL A 268 1.43 3.65 -5.98
N CYS A 269 0.14 3.32 -6.18
CA CYS A 269 -0.85 3.24 -5.11
C CYS A 269 -0.58 2.14 -4.09
N VAL A 270 -0.12 0.98 -4.53
CA VAL A 270 0.09 -0.15 -3.62
C VAL A 270 1.35 0.07 -2.74
N CYS A 271 2.29 0.94 -3.17
CA CYS A 271 3.59 1.21 -2.53
C CYS A 271 3.54 1.93 -1.19
N VAL A 272 2.63 2.88 -1.04
CA VAL A 272 2.45 3.58 0.25
C VAL A 272 1.73 2.67 1.24
N CYS A 273 0.83 1.81 0.76
CA CYS A 273 0.01 0.92 1.59
C CYS A 273 0.87 -0.11 2.34
N LEU A 274 1.65 -0.95 1.66
CA LEU A 274 2.32 -2.08 2.32
C LEU A 274 3.43 -1.68 3.32
N CYS A 275 4.02 -0.48 3.21
CA CYS A 275 5.07 -0.05 4.14
C CYS A 275 4.55 0.48 5.47
N VAL A 276 3.36 1.10 5.51
CA VAL A 276 2.76 1.56 6.77
C VAL A 276 2.29 0.37 7.61
N ILE A 277 1.76 -0.70 6.99
CA ILE A 277 1.46 -1.98 7.70
C ILE A 277 2.75 -2.61 8.22
N ARG A 278 3.82 -2.64 7.41
CA ARG A 278 5.12 -3.16 7.86
C ARG A 278 5.62 -2.41 9.09
N ILE A 279 5.48 -1.10 9.18
CA ILE A 279 5.95 -0.33 10.34
C ILE A 279 4.97 -0.41 11.50
N ALA A 280 3.65 -0.39 11.30
CA ALA A 280 2.71 -0.61 12.40
C ALA A 280 2.92 -1.98 13.05
N VAL A 281 3.21 -3.02 12.26
CA VAL A 281 3.54 -4.37 12.72
C VAL A 281 4.97 -4.46 13.28
N ILE A 282 5.97 -3.81 12.67
CA ILE A 282 7.34 -3.77 13.22
C ILE A 282 7.39 -2.96 14.52
N VAL A 283 6.65 -1.86 14.64
CA VAL A 283 6.50 -1.07 15.87
C VAL A 283 5.71 -1.88 16.89
N ASN A 284 4.61 -2.55 16.53
CA ASN A 284 3.91 -3.43 17.48
C ASN A 284 4.76 -4.63 17.93
N ILE A 285 5.55 -5.25 17.06
CA ILE A 285 6.40 -6.39 17.40
C ILE A 285 7.65 -5.94 18.15
N MET A 286 8.24 -4.79 17.79
CA MET A 286 9.37 -4.25 18.53
C MET A 286 8.94 -3.68 19.88
N PHE A 287 7.69 -3.27 20.10
CA PHE A 287 7.25 -2.61 21.33
C PHE A 287 6.16 -3.34 22.14
N SER A 288 5.62 -4.48 21.67
CA SER A 288 4.80 -5.38 22.50
C SER A 288 5.69 -6.26 23.36
N ASN A 289 5.58 -6.10 24.68
CA ASN A 289 6.33 -6.89 25.67
C ASN A 289 5.76 -8.30 25.92
N ASP A 290 4.85 -8.82 25.09
CA ASP A 290 4.22 -10.13 25.32
C ASP A 290 4.46 -11.12 24.17
N ILE A 291 5.73 -11.45 23.92
CA ILE A 291 6.07 -12.72 23.29
C ILE A 291 6.54 -13.66 24.41
N PRO A 292 5.75 -14.68 24.80
CA PRO A 292 6.22 -15.67 25.77
C PRO A 292 7.43 -16.38 25.17
N LYS A 293 8.57 -16.27 25.86
CA LYS A 293 9.78 -17.04 25.55
C LYS A 293 9.43 -18.53 25.63
N ARG A 294 9.45 -19.22 24.50
CA ARG A 294 9.67 -20.67 24.46
C ARG A 294 11.17 -20.93 24.41
#